data_AF-A0A0R2PQL2-F1
#
_entry.id   AF-A0A0R2PQL2-F1
#
_cell.length_a   1.000
_cell.length_b   1.000
_cell.length_c   1.000
_cell.angle_alpha   90.00
_cell.angle_beta   90.00
_cell.angle_gamma   90.00
#
_symmetry.space_group_name_H-M   'P 1'
#
loop_
_entity.id
_entity.type
_entity.pdbx_description
1 polymer ?
#
loop_
_entity_poly.entity_id
_entity_poly.type
_entity_poly.pdbx_seq_one_letter_code
_entity_poly.pdbx_strand_id
1 'polypeptide(L)'
;MSPKLFLILATLTFLVSAQQQPSLGHLNKALLKNYSFVERSLDPTGLKIEESRGEILFNAAGFTVNISTPFKERYEVTQERVTILDIDLNQSRIINLEDVDSIFIKALLNGIDDQSPNYEVSLTQPNILTLRPIDNSSNIDFIFNKEILGAIRYKDNLQIEHSIELTEL
;
A
#
# COMPACT_ATOMS: atom_id res chain seq x y z
N MET A 1 -27.25 51.16 44.42
CA MET A 1 -27.31 50.54 43.09
C MET A 1 -25.97 50.76 42.41
N SER A 2 -25.20 49.71 42.15
CA SER A 2 -24.03 49.70 41.26
C SER A 2 -24.09 48.42 40.42
N PRO A 3 -23.77 48.46 39.11
CA PRO A 3 -23.99 47.32 38.25
C PRO A 3 -22.83 46.33 38.39
N LYS A 4 -23.16 45.05 38.57
CA LYS A 4 -22.21 43.94 38.53
C LYS A 4 -21.74 43.76 37.09
N LEU A 5 -20.45 43.95 36.86
CA LEU A 5 -19.76 43.66 35.60
C LEU A 5 -19.66 42.13 35.45
N PHE A 6 -20.49 41.54 34.57
CA PHE A 6 -20.35 40.13 34.19
C PHE A 6 -19.29 40.02 33.09
N LEU A 7 -18.13 39.47 33.43
CA LEU A 7 -17.10 39.09 32.47
C LEU A 7 -17.47 37.71 31.89
N ILE A 8 -17.89 37.65 30.63
CA ILE A 8 -18.12 36.39 29.92
C ILE A 8 -16.80 35.95 29.29
N LEU A 9 -16.17 34.92 29.86
CA LEU A 9 -15.00 34.25 29.31
C LEU A 9 -15.49 33.12 28.40
N ALA A 10 -15.49 33.33 27.08
CA ALA A 10 -15.78 32.28 26.11
C ALA A 10 -14.55 31.37 25.95
N THR A 11 -14.60 30.15 26.48
CA THR A 11 -13.59 29.12 26.23
C THR A 11 -13.87 28.47 24.87
N LEU A 12 -13.08 28.83 23.87
CA LEU A 12 -13.06 28.15 22.59
C LEU A 12 -12.33 26.80 22.77
N THR A 13 -13.08 25.75 23.09
CA THR A 13 -12.54 24.39 23.08
C THR A 13 -12.49 23.92 21.62
N PHE A 14 -11.31 23.95 21.02
CA PHE A 14 -11.08 23.20 19.79
C PHE A 14 -11.14 21.72 20.16
N LEU A 15 -12.22 21.04 19.79
CA LEU A 15 -12.26 19.59 19.74
C LEU A 15 -11.27 19.15 18.67
N VAL A 16 -10.03 18.84 19.08
CA VAL A 16 -9.13 18.06 18.25
C VAL A 16 -9.79 16.69 18.12
N SER A 17 -10.38 16.41 16.96
CA SER A 17 -10.83 15.05 16.64
C SER A 17 -9.60 14.15 16.70
N ALA A 18 -9.58 13.19 17.63
CA ALA A 18 -8.57 12.15 17.62
C ALA A 18 -8.67 11.40 16.29
N GLN A 19 -7.67 11.56 15.44
CA GLN A 19 -7.59 10.77 14.21
C GLN A 19 -7.33 9.33 14.63
N GLN A 20 -8.25 8.43 14.27
CA GLN A 20 -8.09 7.01 14.53
C GLN A 20 -6.84 6.51 13.81
N GLN A 21 -5.93 5.91 14.57
CA GLN A 21 -4.70 5.35 14.02
C GLN A 21 -5.02 4.03 13.30
N PRO A 22 -4.41 3.75 12.14
CA PRO A 22 -4.61 2.49 11.45
C PRO A 22 -4.08 1.35 12.31
N SER A 23 -4.87 0.28 12.42
CA SER A 23 -4.47 -0.95 13.10
C SER A 23 -4.06 -2.00 12.06
N LEU A 24 -3.30 -3.01 12.48
CA LEU A 24 -2.98 -4.16 11.63
C LEU A 24 -4.26 -4.83 11.09
N GLY A 25 -5.29 -4.95 11.93
CA GLY A 25 -6.58 -5.47 11.51
C GLY A 25 -7.27 -4.61 10.44
N HIS A 26 -7.09 -3.29 10.47
CA HIS A 26 -7.58 -2.40 9.41
C HIS A 26 -6.80 -2.57 8.12
N LEU A 27 -5.47 -2.71 8.21
CA LEU A 27 -4.62 -2.98 7.05
C LEU A 27 -4.98 -4.30 6.37
N ASN A 28 -5.08 -5.40 7.12
CA ASN A 28 -5.48 -6.69 6.55
C ASN A 28 -6.87 -6.65 5.90
N LYS A 29 -7.81 -5.90 6.46
CA LYS A 29 -9.12 -5.69 5.80
C LYS A 29 -9.01 -4.87 4.52
N ALA A 30 -8.15 -3.86 4.49
CA ALA A 30 -7.92 -3.04 3.29
C ALA A 30 -7.27 -3.87 2.17
N LEU A 31 -6.28 -4.71 2.49
CA LEU A 31 -5.59 -5.57 1.52
C LEU A 31 -6.47 -6.66 0.89
N LEU A 32 -7.72 -6.82 1.33
CA LEU A 32 -8.70 -7.74 0.72
C LEU A 32 -9.62 -7.04 -0.30
N LYS A 33 -9.48 -5.73 -0.48
CA LYS A 33 -10.36 -4.94 -1.35
C LYS A 33 -9.77 -4.78 -2.75
N ASN A 34 -10.63 -4.53 -3.71
CA ASN A 34 -10.23 -4.21 -5.07
C ASN A 34 -9.89 -2.72 -5.18
N TYR A 35 -8.88 -2.41 -5.99
CA TYR A 35 -8.41 -1.05 -6.17
C TYR A 35 -8.17 -0.75 -7.64
N SER A 36 -8.51 0.47 -8.06
CA SER A 36 -7.79 1.10 -9.17
C SER A 36 -6.56 1.81 -8.62
N PHE A 37 -5.52 1.93 -9.43
CA PHE A 37 -4.28 2.54 -9.01
C PHE A 37 -3.63 3.42 -10.07
N VAL A 38 -2.84 4.37 -9.58
CA VAL A 38 -1.83 5.12 -10.33
C VAL A 38 -0.50 4.93 -9.61
N GLU A 39 0.45 4.31 -10.26
CA GLU A 39 1.81 4.15 -9.75
C GLU A 39 2.73 5.16 -10.40
N ARG A 40 3.61 5.76 -9.59
CA ARG A 40 4.75 6.52 -10.09
C ARG A 40 6.03 5.89 -9.57
N SER A 41 6.95 5.60 -10.47
CA SER A 41 8.29 5.14 -10.13
C SER A 41 9.31 6.24 -10.39
N LEU A 42 10.31 6.38 -9.51
CA LEU A 42 11.40 7.34 -9.63
C LEU A 42 12.72 6.56 -9.60
N ASP A 43 13.42 6.58 -10.74
CA ASP A 43 14.79 6.09 -10.83
C ASP A 43 15.75 7.17 -10.31
N PRO A 44 16.44 6.96 -9.18
CA PRO A 44 17.33 7.96 -8.59
C PRO A 44 18.58 8.22 -9.44
N THR A 45 18.95 7.29 -10.33
CA THR A 45 20.14 7.39 -11.18
C THR A 45 19.82 7.99 -12.54
N GLY A 46 18.66 7.63 -13.11
CA GLY A 46 18.21 8.09 -14.42
C GLY A 46 17.47 9.43 -14.41
N LEU A 47 17.08 9.94 -13.23
CA LEU A 47 16.20 11.11 -13.06
C LEU A 47 14.90 10.99 -13.88
N LYS A 48 14.41 9.76 -14.04
CA LYS A 48 13.23 9.44 -14.82
C LYS A 48 12.07 9.14 -13.88
N ILE A 49 10.92 9.72 -14.18
CA ILE A 49 9.65 9.36 -13.58
C ILE A 49 8.85 8.59 -14.61
N GLU A 50 8.41 7.39 -14.26
CA GLU A 50 7.46 6.62 -15.06
C GLU A 50 6.12 6.56 -14.32
N GLU A 51 5.03 6.47 -15.08
CA GLU A 51 3.69 6.33 -14.53
C GLU A 51 3.03 5.09 -15.14
N SER A 52 2.45 4.25 -14.28
CA SER A 52 1.60 3.14 -14.68
C SER A 52 0.21 3.30 -14.06
N ARG A 53 -0.81 2.72 -14.70
CA ARG A 53 -2.19 2.77 -14.20
C ARG A 53 -2.86 1.43 -14.39
N GLY A 54 -3.73 1.06 -13.48
CA GLY A 54 -4.35 -0.24 -13.55
C GLY A 54 -5.32 -0.55 -12.43
N GLU A 55 -5.57 -1.83 -12.25
CA GLU A 55 -6.44 -2.38 -11.22
C GLU A 55 -5.76 -3.55 -10.50
N ILE A 56 -6.00 -3.66 -9.20
CA ILE A 56 -5.67 -4.82 -8.37
C ILE A 56 -7.00 -5.45 -7.94
N LEU A 57 -7.21 -6.71 -8.34
CA LEU A 57 -8.45 -7.45 -8.10
C LEU A 57 -8.14 -8.70 -7.27
N PHE A 58 -8.68 -8.75 -6.05
CA PHE A 58 -8.52 -9.87 -5.13
C PHE A 58 -9.66 -10.88 -5.29
N ASN A 59 -9.32 -12.15 -5.11
CA ASN A 59 -10.28 -13.24 -5.06
C ASN A 59 -9.78 -14.34 -4.11
N ALA A 60 -10.55 -15.42 -3.97
CA ALA A 60 -10.22 -16.50 -3.04
C ALA A 60 -8.91 -17.26 -3.38
N ALA A 61 -8.42 -17.18 -4.62
CA ALA A 61 -7.20 -17.86 -5.08
C ALA A 61 -5.94 -16.97 -5.02
N GLY A 62 -6.08 -15.67 -4.76
CA GLY A 62 -4.98 -14.70 -4.75
C GLY A 62 -5.44 -13.35 -5.33
N PHE A 63 -4.64 -12.78 -6.23
CA PHE A 63 -4.99 -11.50 -6.85
C PHE A 63 -4.51 -11.39 -8.30
N THR A 64 -5.09 -10.44 -9.02
CA THR A 64 -4.70 -10.07 -10.38
C THR A 64 -4.38 -8.59 -10.44
N VAL A 65 -3.24 -8.24 -11.05
CA VAL A 65 -2.90 -6.86 -11.38
C VAL A 65 -3.05 -6.68 -12.89
N ASN A 66 -3.94 -5.81 -13.32
CA ASN A 66 -4.09 -5.42 -14.72
C ASN A 66 -3.44 -4.06 -14.93
N ILE A 67 -2.37 -3.99 -15.72
CA ILE A 67 -1.79 -2.74 -16.18
C ILE A 67 -2.53 -2.30 -17.45
N SER A 68 -3.06 -1.08 -17.43
CA SER A 68 -3.79 -0.48 -18.55
C SER A 68 -2.94 0.49 -19.36
N THR A 69 -1.95 1.13 -18.72
CA THR A 69 -1.00 2.05 -19.34
C THR A 69 0.36 1.94 -18.62
N PRO A 70 1.50 2.12 -19.31
CA PRO A 70 1.61 2.44 -20.74
C PRO A 70 1.42 1.25 -21.68
N PHE A 71 1.77 0.04 -21.23
CA PHE A 71 1.62 -1.21 -21.96
C PHE A 71 0.67 -2.13 -21.22
N LYS A 72 -0.12 -2.91 -21.95
CA LYS A 72 -1.11 -3.78 -21.34
C LYS A 72 -0.46 -5.06 -20.87
N GLU A 73 -0.39 -5.21 -19.56
CA GLU A 73 0.12 -6.41 -18.90
C GLU A 73 -0.88 -6.93 -17.88
N ARG A 74 -0.83 -8.24 -17.62
CA ARG A 74 -1.56 -8.86 -16.54
C ARG A 74 -0.64 -9.74 -15.70
N TYR A 75 -0.70 -9.55 -14.40
CA TYR A 75 -0.04 -10.40 -13.41
C TYR A 75 -1.11 -11.18 -12.66
N GLU A 76 -1.11 -12.50 -12.76
CA GLU A 76 -1.98 -13.38 -11.99
C GLU A 76 -1.15 -14.05 -10.91
N VAL A 77 -1.43 -13.73 -9.65
CA VAL A 77 -0.67 -14.19 -8.49
C VAL A 77 -1.52 -15.13 -7.66
N THR A 78 -0.98 -16.33 -7.43
CA THR A 78 -1.59 -17.37 -6.60
C THR A 78 -0.58 -17.83 -5.55
N GLN A 79 -1.01 -18.73 -4.65
CA GLN A 79 -0.12 -19.36 -3.66
C GLN A 79 0.99 -20.22 -4.28
N GLU A 80 0.87 -20.61 -5.56
CA GLU A 80 1.85 -21.48 -6.24
C GLU A 80 2.77 -20.71 -7.18
N ARG A 81 2.22 -19.71 -7.89
CA ARG A 81 2.88 -19.12 -9.05
C ARG A 81 2.45 -17.69 -9.32
N VAL A 82 3.30 -16.99 -10.06
CA VAL A 82 3.01 -15.74 -10.76
C VAL A 82 2.98 -16.02 -12.26
N THR A 83 1.85 -15.73 -12.90
CA THR A 83 1.73 -15.73 -14.37
C THR A 83 1.78 -14.29 -14.85
N ILE A 84 2.71 -13.98 -15.74
CA ILE A 84 2.87 -12.66 -16.37
C ILE A 84 2.41 -12.80 -17.81
N LEU A 85 1.46 -11.97 -18.23
CA LEU A 85 0.94 -11.92 -19.59
C LEU A 85 1.18 -10.54 -20.17
N ASP A 86 1.99 -10.47 -21.23
CA ASP A 86 2.07 -9.28 -22.08
C ASP A 86 0.95 -9.39 -23.12
N ILE A 87 -0.07 -8.54 -22.97
CA ILE A 87 -1.28 -8.60 -23.78
C ILE A 87 -1.05 -8.00 -25.16
N ASP A 88 -0.20 -6.97 -25.24
CA ASP A 88 0.08 -6.28 -26.50
C ASP A 88 0.98 -7.14 -27.42
N LEU A 89 1.88 -7.94 -26.83
CA LEU A 89 2.75 -8.86 -27.57
C LEU A 89 2.22 -10.31 -27.61
N ASN A 90 1.13 -10.61 -26.91
CA ASN A 90 0.57 -11.96 -26.75
C ASN A 90 1.62 -12.98 -26.28
N GLN A 91 2.36 -12.62 -25.23
CA GLN A 91 3.39 -13.46 -24.62
C GLN A 91 3.03 -13.79 -23.18
N SER A 92 3.51 -14.92 -22.67
CA SER A 92 3.30 -15.30 -21.27
C SER A 92 4.54 -15.94 -20.65
N ARG A 93 4.71 -15.73 -19.35
CA ARG A 93 5.76 -16.32 -18.52
C ARG A 93 5.15 -16.78 -17.21
N ILE A 94 5.60 -17.92 -16.71
CA ILE A 94 5.21 -18.45 -15.40
C ILE A 94 6.47 -18.51 -14.53
N ILE A 95 6.34 -18.08 -13.28
CA ILE A 95 7.38 -18.12 -12.24
C ILE A 95 6.76 -18.80 -11.02
N ASN A 96 7.44 -19.75 -10.40
CA ASN A 96 6.95 -20.32 -9.14
C ASN A 96 7.04 -19.28 -8.03
N LEU A 97 6.03 -19.21 -7.15
CA LEU A 97 6.00 -18.21 -6.08
C LEU A 97 7.17 -18.39 -5.09
N GLU A 98 7.64 -19.62 -4.91
CA GLU A 98 8.80 -19.92 -4.07
C GLU A 98 10.09 -19.23 -4.55
N ASP A 99 10.20 -18.98 -5.86
CA ASP A 99 11.32 -18.28 -6.48
C ASP A 99 11.17 -16.75 -6.41
N VAL A 100 10.01 -16.25 -5.98
CA VAL A 100 9.72 -14.82 -5.85
C VAL A 100 10.07 -14.34 -4.45
N ASP A 101 11.22 -13.69 -4.34
CA ASP A 101 11.67 -13.08 -3.09
C ASP A 101 11.08 -11.67 -2.90
N SER A 102 9.78 -11.63 -2.57
CA SER A 102 9.08 -10.38 -2.30
C SER A 102 8.16 -10.51 -1.08
N ILE A 103 8.55 -9.87 0.02
CA ILE A 103 7.70 -9.73 1.21
C ILE A 103 6.40 -9.00 0.85
N PHE A 104 6.44 -8.04 -0.08
CA PHE A 104 5.26 -7.31 -0.51
C PHE A 104 4.20 -8.23 -1.14
N ILE A 105 4.60 -9.06 -2.11
CA ILE A 105 3.69 -10.02 -2.75
C ILE A 105 3.13 -11.01 -1.73
N LYS A 106 3.99 -11.52 -0.83
CA LYS A 106 3.58 -12.44 0.25
C LYS A 106 2.59 -11.77 1.21
N ALA A 107 2.76 -10.49 1.52
CA ALA A 107 1.85 -9.71 2.35
C ALA A 107 0.49 -9.48 1.67
N LEU A 108 0.46 -9.23 0.36
CA LEU A 108 -0.79 -9.14 -0.40
C LEU A 108 -1.54 -10.48 -0.46
N LEU A 109 -0.82 -11.61 -0.56
CA LEU A 109 -1.43 -12.95 -0.61
C LEU A 109 -1.98 -13.42 0.74
N ASN A 110 -1.21 -13.22 1.81
CA ASN A 110 -1.47 -13.86 3.10
C ASN A 110 -1.99 -12.90 4.17
N GLY A 111 -2.03 -11.60 3.86
CA GLY A 111 -2.12 -10.56 4.88
C GLY A 111 -0.82 -10.40 5.64
N ILE A 112 -0.85 -9.52 6.62
CA ILE A 112 0.28 -9.15 7.47
C ILE A 112 0.06 -9.71 8.88
N ASP A 113 1.11 -10.33 9.42
CA ASP A 113 1.17 -10.93 10.75
C ASP A 113 2.24 -10.21 11.59
N ASP A 114 1.86 -9.66 12.74
CA ASP A 114 2.79 -8.96 13.63
C ASP A 114 3.77 -9.90 14.35
N GLN A 115 3.59 -11.22 14.25
CA GLN A 115 4.52 -12.24 14.76
C GLN A 115 5.37 -12.88 13.64
N SER A 116 5.44 -12.26 12.46
CA SER A 116 6.24 -12.78 11.36
C SER A 116 7.73 -12.84 11.71
N PRO A 117 8.45 -13.94 11.39
CA PRO A 117 9.89 -13.98 11.51
C PRO A 117 10.63 -13.16 10.43
N ASN A 118 9.91 -12.72 9.40
CA ASN A 118 10.51 -12.10 8.20
C ASN A 118 10.47 -10.56 8.22
N TYR A 119 9.60 -9.98 9.04
CA TYR A 119 9.43 -8.53 9.13
C TYR A 119 8.84 -8.11 10.48
N GLU A 120 9.04 -6.85 10.83
CA GLU A 120 8.36 -6.17 11.93
C GLU A 120 7.30 -5.21 11.39
N VAL A 121 6.21 -5.06 12.13
CA VAL A 121 5.15 -4.07 11.84
C VAL A 121 5.28 -2.93 12.83
N SER A 122 5.32 -1.69 12.35
CA SER A 122 5.38 -0.51 13.21
C SER A 122 4.51 0.63 12.69
N LEU A 123 4.01 1.46 13.60
CA LEU A 123 3.35 2.71 13.26
C LEU A 123 4.39 3.83 13.28
N THR A 124 4.87 4.24 12.11
CA THR A 124 5.94 5.25 11.98
C THR A 124 5.40 6.68 12.04
N GLN A 125 4.16 6.88 11.58
CA GLN A 125 3.39 8.12 11.68
C GLN A 125 1.92 7.80 11.98
N PRO A 126 1.11 8.76 12.46
CA PRO A 126 -0.28 8.48 12.86
C PRO A 126 -1.15 7.80 11.81
N ASN A 127 -0.78 7.86 10.53
CA ASN A 127 -1.49 7.26 9.41
C ASN A 127 -0.62 6.34 8.54
N ILE A 128 0.57 5.94 8.99
CA ILE A 128 1.49 5.09 8.23
C ILE A 128 1.84 3.85 9.04
N LEU A 129 1.41 2.69 8.53
CA LEU A 129 1.90 1.39 8.97
C LEU A 129 3.06 0.97 8.08
N THR A 130 4.21 0.69 8.68
CA THR A 130 5.42 0.29 7.98
C THR A 130 5.71 -1.17 8.25
N LEU A 131 5.90 -1.93 7.17
CA LEU A 131 6.51 -3.24 7.19
C LEU A 131 8.03 -3.06 7.07
N ARG A 132 8.77 -3.52 8.07
CA ARG A 132 10.23 -3.46 8.11
C ARG A 132 10.80 -4.87 7.97
N PRO A 133 11.32 -5.23 6.79
CA PRO A 133 11.99 -6.51 6.57
C PRO A 133 13.18 -6.74 7.50
N ILE A 134 13.36 -7.97 7.99
CA ILE A 134 14.49 -8.37 8.84
C ILE A 134 15.79 -8.54 8.03
N ASP A 135 15.67 -8.89 6.75
CA ASP A 135 16.79 -9.07 5.81
C ASP A 135 17.44 -7.74 5.36
N ASN A 136 16.94 -6.60 5.86
CA ASN A 136 17.33 -5.24 5.48
C ASN A 136 16.95 -4.84 4.05
N SER A 137 16.01 -5.56 3.41
CA SER A 137 15.36 -5.03 2.21
C SER A 137 14.57 -3.76 2.56
N SER A 138 14.17 -3.01 1.55
CA SER A 138 13.51 -1.72 1.76
C SER A 138 12.16 -1.88 2.45
N ASN A 139 11.82 -0.90 3.29
CA ASN A 139 10.53 -0.84 3.96
C ASN A 139 9.37 -0.73 2.97
N ILE A 140 8.20 -1.20 3.40
CA ILE A 140 6.92 -1.01 2.70
C ILE A 140 6.01 -0.19 3.61
N ASP A 141 5.65 1.00 3.16
CA ASP A 141 4.79 1.91 3.87
C ASP A 141 3.36 1.85 3.33
N PHE A 142 2.40 1.57 4.20
CA PHE A 142 0.97 1.59 3.93
C PHE A 142 0.38 2.88 4.52
N ILE A 143 -0.07 3.77 3.64
CA ILE A 143 -0.49 5.13 3.99
C ILE A 143 -2.01 5.23 3.95
N PHE A 144 -2.57 5.55 5.10
CA PHE A 144 -4.01 5.68 5.28
C PHE A 144 -4.47 7.13 5.18
N ASN A 145 -5.64 7.32 4.56
CA ASN A 145 -6.45 8.51 4.69
C ASN A 145 -7.70 8.13 5.51
N LYS A 146 -7.68 8.44 6.81
CA LYS A 146 -8.63 7.90 7.79
C LYS A 146 -8.58 6.36 7.79
N GLU A 147 -9.67 5.69 7.45
CA GLU A 147 -9.77 4.21 7.43
C GLU A 147 -9.50 3.61 6.04
N ILE A 148 -9.19 4.44 5.03
CA ILE A 148 -8.99 4.00 3.65
C ILE A 148 -7.50 3.92 3.37
N LEU A 149 -7.02 2.77 2.90
CA LEU A 149 -5.67 2.64 2.38
C LEU A 149 -5.58 3.45 1.07
N GLY A 150 -4.87 4.57 1.12
CA GLY A 150 -4.81 5.53 0.02
C GLY A 150 -3.54 5.43 -0.81
N ALA A 151 -2.45 4.91 -0.23
CA ALA A 151 -1.22 4.67 -0.98
C ALA A 151 -0.35 3.58 -0.36
N ILE A 152 0.50 2.98 -1.19
CA ILE A 152 1.59 2.09 -0.79
C ILE A 152 2.90 2.67 -1.35
N ARG A 153 3.96 2.70 -0.53
CA ARG A 153 5.28 3.14 -0.96
C ARG A 153 6.35 2.13 -0.58
N TYR A 154 7.29 1.89 -1.49
CA TYR A 154 8.44 1.02 -1.25
C TYR A 154 9.57 1.36 -2.22
N LYS A 155 10.73 0.74 -2.01
CA LYS A 155 11.82 0.70 -2.99
C LYS A 155 12.06 -0.73 -3.43
N ASP A 156 12.33 -0.93 -4.71
CA ASP A 156 12.71 -2.24 -5.23
C ASP A 156 14.18 -2.57 -4.94
N ASN A 157 14.64 -3.72 -5.42
CA ASN A 157 16.04 -4.15 -5.29
C ASN A 157 17.02 -3.28 -6.10
N LEU A 158 16.55 -2.51 -7.07
CA LEU A 158 17.32 -1.54 -7.85
C LEU A 158 17.30 -0.14 -7.21
N GLN A 159 16.67 0.02 -6.04
CA GLN A 159 16.49 1.29 -5.34
C GLN A 159 15.57 2.29 -6.08
N ILE A 160 14.78 1.81 -7.04
CA ILE A 160 13.73 2.60 -7.68
C ILE A 160 12.64 2.81 -6.63
N GLU A 161 12.23 4.06 -6.46
CA GLU A 161 11.15 4.42 -5.55
C GLU A 161 9.81 4.22 -6.23
N HIS A 162 8.89 3.50 -5.59
CA HIS A 162 7.53 3.29 -6.07
C HIS A 162 6.53 3.94 -5.14
N SER A 163 5.60 4.72 -5.69
CA SER A 163 4.42 5.24 -4.98
C SER A 163 3.17 4.85 -5.73
N ILE A 164 2.40 3.94 -5.15
CA ILE A 164 1.14 3.42 -5.70
C ILE A 164 -0.01 4.14 -4.99
N GLU A 165 -0.69 5.04 -5.69
CA GLU A 165 -1.91 5.70 -5.22
C GLU A 165 -3.10 4.79 -5.51
N LEU A 166 -3.98 4.59 -4.52
CA LEU A 166 -5.06 3.62 -4.55
C LEU A 166 -6.43 4.31 -4.45
N THR A 167 -7.37 3.86 -5.29
CA THR A 167 -8.80 4.20 -5.17
C THR A 167 -9.60 2.90 -5.10
N GLU A 168 -10.25 2.65 -3.97
CA GLU A 168 -11.11 1.48 -3.75
C GLU A 168 -12.24 1.42 -4.81
N LEU A 169 -12.50 0.21 -5.33
CA LEU A 169 -13.51 -0.08 -6.36
C LEU A 169 -14.85 -0.53 -5.78
#